data_AF-A0A2S4HLT7-F1
#
_entry.id   AF-A0A2S4HLT7-F1
#
_cell.length_a   1.000
_cell.length_b   1.000
_cell.length_c   1.000
_cell.angle_alpha   90.00
_cell.angle_beta   90.00
_cell.angle_gamma   90.00
#
_symmetry.space_group_name_H-M   'P 1'
#
loop_
_entity.id
_entity.type
_entity.pdbx_description
1 polymer ?
#
loop_
_entity_poly.entity_id
_entity_poly.type
_entity_poly.pdbx_seq_one_letter_code
_entity_poly.pdbx_strand_id
1 'polypeptide(L)'
;MKNHATIELYTPGIIIFDPEVLNGFLKEKKVKETNIFEFFLQHETLGRLAIEEGILCPIYEIPEDEYSVFLNDASDSKKLLREIKFSHYGFPLKITSGVLVVSDLNALLDWDSDFFINYKANYEQRLPSNDYIEVLSGLYNMTIKGYVGLKPPYANLGYGLELIPVSKLPVIDNSISVDDHEFSLY
;
A
#
# COMPACT_ATOMS: atom_id res chain seq x y z
N MET A 1 7.14 -11.80 13.26
CA MET A 1 6.83 -11.19 11.96
C MET A 1 5.94 -9.99 12.21
N LYS A 2 6.36 -8.78 11.83
CA LYS A 2 5.54 -7.57 11.99
C LYS A 2 4.37 -7.62 11.01
N ASN A 3 3.14 -7.55 11.51
CA ASN A 3 1.92 -7.83 10.72
C ASN A 3 0.97 -6.61 10.59
N HIS A 4 1.39 -5.46 11.09
CA HIS A 4 0.65 -4.20 10.99
C HIS A 4 1.62 -3.02 10.93
N ALA A 5 1.15 -1.96 10.29
CA ALA A 5 1.77 -0.67 10.15
C ALA A 5 0.79 0.38 10.69
N THR A 6 1.27 1.35 11.46
CA THR A 6 0.48 2.50 11.91
C THR A 6 1.16 3.76 11.41
N ILE A 7 0.39 4.61 10.71
CA ILE A 7 0.91 5.80 10.05
C ILE A 7 0.00 7.01 10.28
N GLU A 8 0.59 8.19 10.34
CA GLU A 8 -0.10 9.48 10.37
C GLU A 8 -0.01 10.13 8.99
N LEU A 9 -1.14 10.41 8.36
CA LEU A 9 -1.15 11.01 7.02
C LEU A 9 -0.99 12.53 7.12
N TYR A 10 0.10 13.05 6.57
CA TYR A 10 0.31 14.49 6.37
C TYR A 10 0.03 14.91 4.93
N THR A 11 -0.09 13.95 4.02
CA THR A 11 -0.60 14.15 2.66
C THR A 11 -1.67 13.12 2.38
N PRO A 12 -2.90 13.54 2.02
CA PRO A 12 -4.04 12.65 1.82
C PRO A 12 -3.72 11.45 0.92
N GLY A 13 -4.16 10.26 1.32
CA GLY A 13 -3.90 9.03 0.57
C GLY A 13 -2.77 8.18 1.14
N ILE A 14 -2.91 6.86 0.96
CA ILE A 14 -1.91 5.86 1.33
C ILE A 14 -1.40 5.18 0.06
N ILE A 15 -0.13 4.83 0.05
CA ILE A 15 0.49 3.93 -0.93
C ILE A 15 1.05 2.72 -0.22
N ILE A 16 0.85 1.57 -0.85
CA ILE A 16 1.33 0.27 -0.38
C ILE A 16 2.23 -0.30 -1.46
N PHE A 17 3.49 -0.59 -1.13
CA PHE A 17 4.47 -1.05 -2.12
C PHE A 17 5.61 -1.86 -1.50
N ASP A 18 6.23 -2.71 -2.31
CA ASP A 18 7.55 -3.26 -1.99
C ASP A 18 8.63 -2.32 -2.55
N PRO A 19 9.57 -1.84 -1.72
CA PRO A 19 10.53 -0.82 -2.14
C PRO A 19 11.52 -1.30 -3.20
N GLU A 20 11.89 -2.59 -3.21
CA GLU A 20 12.76 -3.14 -4.25
C GLU A 20 12.02 -3.25 -5.58
N VAL A 21 10.74 -3.64 -5.54
CA VAL A 21 9.88 -3.74 -6.73
C VAL A 21 9.66 -2.38 -7.35
N LEU A 22 9.31 -1.36 -6.56
CA LEU A 22 9.15 0.02 -7.05
C LEU A 22 10.44 0.57 -7.63
N ASN A 23 11.54 0.49 -6.89
CA ASN A 23 12.83 0.97 -7.39
C ASN A 23 13.29 0.24 -8.67
N GLY A 24 13.06 -1.07 -8.74
CA GLY A 24 13.36 -1.87 -9.93
C GLY A 24 12.57 -1.39 -11.15
N PHE A 25 11.27 -1.16 -10.98
CA PHE A 25 10.40 -0.61 -12.03
C PHE A 25 10.88 0.78 -12.50
N LEU A 26 11.14 1.71 -11.57
CA LEU A 26 11.61 3.06 -11.91
C LEU A 26 12.93 3.03 -12.70
N LYS A 27 13.87 2.16 -12.30
CA LYS A 27 15.14 1.96 -13.01
C LYS A 27 14.94 1.35 -14.40
N GLU A 28 14.08 0.35 -14.53
CA GLU A 28 13.76 -0.28 -15.82
C GLU A 28 13.15 0.73 -16.80
N LYS A 29 12.21 1.54 -16.33
CA LYS A 29 11.55 2.60 -17.13
C LYS A 29 12.39 3.87 -17.28
N LYS A 30 13.60 3.90 -16.68
CA LYS A 30 14.55 5.02 -16.73
C LYS A 30 13.99 6.34 -16.18
N VAL A 31 13.12 6.26 -15.18
CA VAL A 31 12.62 7.43 -14.43
C VAL A 31 13.77 8.00 -13.60
N LYS A 32 13.99 9.32 -13.66
CA LYS A 32 15.10 10.01 -12.97
C LYS A 32 14.61 11.06 -11.98
N GLU A 33 13.36 11.43 -12.09
CA GLU A 33 12.64 12.35 -11.24
C GLU A 33 12.54 11.76 -9.82
N THR A 34 12.69 12.59 -8.80
CA THR A 34 12.41 12.20 -7.41
C THR A 34 10.92 12.34 -7.09
N ASN A 35 10.22 13.26 -7.75
CA ASN A 35 8.77 13.39 -7.67
C ASN A 35 8.10 12.39 -8.62
N ILE A 36 8.01 11.15 -8.16
CA ILE A 36 7.39 10.01 -8.85
C ILE A 36 5.88 10.21 -9.00
N PHE A 37 5.22 10.85 -8.03
CA PHE A 37 3.79 11.13 -8.09
C PHE A 37 3.45 12.02 -9.29
N GLU A 38 4.10 13.20 -9.38
CA GLU A 38 3.94 14.12 -10.51
C GLU A 38 4.35 13.45 -11.84
N PHE A 39 5.42 12.64 -11.83
CA PHE A 39 5.83 11.90 -13.01
C PHE A 39 4.72 10.95 -13.50
N PHE A 40 4.05 10.22 -12.61
CA PHE A 40 2.93 9.33 -12.96
C PHE A 40 1.68 10.08 -13.40
N LEU A 41 1.39 11.27 -12.84
CA LEU A 41 0.31 12.13 -13.33
C LEU A 41 0.58 12.62 -14.76
N GLN A 42 1.82 12.98 -15.09
CA GLN A 42 2.21 13.41 -16.44
C GLN A 42 2.30 12.24 -17.42
N HIS A 43 2.50 11.02 -16.91
CA HIS A 43 2.64 9.79 -17.70
C HIS A 43 1.65 8.74 -17.21
N GLU A 44 0.35 9.02 -17.34
CA GLU A 44 -0.74 8.18 -16.80
C GLU A 44 -0.62 6.71 -17.19
N THR A 45 -0.14 6.41 -18.41
CA THR A 45 0.06 5.01 -18.85
C THR A 45 1.12 4.27 -18.04
N LEU A 46 2.18 4.96 -17.60
CA LEU A 46 3.20 4.39 -16.72
C LEU A 46 2.71 4.27 -15.28
N GLY A 47 1.96 5.26 -14.78
CA GLY A 47 1.32 5.18 -13.47
C GLY A 47 0.36 4.00 -13.39
N ARG A 48 -0.50 3.84 -14.40
CA ARG A 48 -1.41 2.70 -14.53
C ARG A 48 -0.67 1.37 -14.62
N LEU A 49 0.41 1.31 -15.40
CA LEU A 49 1.24 0.10 -15.50
C LEU A 49 1.86 -0.29 -14.15
N ALA A 50 2.32 0.68 -13.37
CA ALA A 50 2.85 0.41 -12.03
C ALA A 50 1.79 -0.24 -11.13
N ILE A 51 0.53 0.14 -11.26
CA ILE A 51 -0.56 -0.49 -10.52
C ILE A 51 -0.85 -1.88 -11.09
N GLU A 52 -1.04 -2.03 -12.40
CA GLU A 52 -1.34 -3.33 -13.05
C GLU A 52 -0.27 -4.40 -12.81
N GLU A 53 1.01 -4.00 -12.76
CA GLU A 53 2.14 -4.89 -12.47
C GLU A 53 2.36 -5.14 -10.97
N GLY A 54 1.46 -4.62 -10.11
CA GLY A 54 1.47 -4.80 -8.67
C GLY A 54 2.66 -4.13 -7.98
N ILE A 55 3.21 -3.06 -8.59
CA ILE A 55 4.36 -2.31 -8.09
C ILE A 55 3.95 -1.40 -6.93
N LEU A 56 2.78 -0.76 -7.06
CA LEU A 56 2.19 0.09 -6.03
C LEU A 56 0.67 -0.10 -6.01
N CYS A 57 0.09 -0.06 -4.83
CA CYS A 57 -1.35 -0.04 -4.63
C CYS A 57 -1.71 1.23 -3.87
N PRO A 58 -2.42 2.18 -4.48
CA PRO A 58 -2.81 3.39 -3.78
C PRO A 58 -4.21 3.24 -3.15
N ILE A 59 -4.45 4.01 -2.09
CA ILE A 59 -5.70 4.13 -1.35
C ILE A 59 -5.96 5.63 -1.16
N TYR A 60 -6.81 6.21 -1.98
CA TYR A 60 -7.24 7.61 -1.93
C TYR A 60 -8.65 7.68 -2.52
N GLU A 61 -9.46 8.73 -2.36
CA GLU A 61 -9.25 9.99 -1.64
C GLU A 61 -9.64 9.81 -0.16
N ILE A 62 -8.64 9.74 0.74
CA ILE A 62 -8.85 9.59 2.18
C ILE A 62 -8.21 10.78 2.92
N PRO A 63 -8.84 11.32 3.98
CA PRO A 63 -8.35 12.53 4.64
C PRO A 63 -7.10 12.27 5.49
N GLU A 64 -6.51 13.37 5.96
CA GLU A 64 -5.46 13.33 7.00
C GLU A 64 -6.05 12.78 8.31
N ASP A 65 -5.50 11.66 8.79
CA ASP A 65 -5.80 11.04 10.08
C ASP A 65 -4.71 10.01 10.40
N GLU A 66 -4.81 9.35 11.55
CA GLU A 66 -4.02 8.17 11.90
C GLU A 66 -4.71 6.89 11.42
N TYR A 67 -3.99 6.08 10.64
CA TYR A 67 -4.50 4.83 10.08
C TYR A 67 -3.62 3.66 10.47
N SER A 68 -4.25 2.49 10.60
CA SER A 68 -3.54 1.22 10.69
C SER A 68 -3.79 0.34 9.49
N VAL A 69 -2.73 -0.19 8.89
CA VAL A 69 -2.78 -1.17 7.80
C VAL A 69 -2.27 -2.51 8.34
N PHE A 70 -2.97 -3.61 8.11
CA PHE A 70 -2.62 -4.89 8.75
C PHE A 70 -3.03 -6.11 7.94
N LEU A 71 -2.32 -7.23 8.14
CA LEU A 71 -2.68 -8.49 7.49
C LEU A 71 -3.93 -9.10 8.13
N ASN A 72 -4.94 -9.33 7.30
CA ASN A 72 -6.12 -10.09 7.63
C ASN A 72 -5.83 -11.59 7.53
N ASP A 73 -5.26 -12.13 8.60
CA ASP A 73 -5.24 -13.58 8.80
C ASP A 73 -6.68 -14.10 9.00
N ALA A 74 -7.14 -14.95 8.09
CA ALA A 74 -8.46 -15.59 8.12
C ALA A 74 -8.66 -16.51 9.34
N SER A 75 -7.57 -16.88 10.03
CA SER A 75 -7.61 -17.75 11.20
C SER A 75 -7.96 -17.02 12.51
N ASP A 76 -7.95 -15.68 12.54
CA ASP A 76 -8.16 -14.92 13.76
C ASP A 76 -9.64 -14.58 13.98
N SER A 77 -10.34 -15.51 14.64
CA SER A 77 -11.77 -15.42 14.98
C SER A 77 -12.14 -14.21 15.86
N LYS A 78 -11.17 -13.52 16.48
CA LYS A 78 -11.41 -12.28 17.24
C LYS A 78 -11.64 -11.06 16.35
N LYS A 79 -11.35 -11.13 15.04
CA LYS A 79 -11.57 -10.04 14.07
C LYS A 79 -13.04 -9.84 13.68
N LEU A 80 -13.92 -10.79 14.01
CA LEU A 80 -15.36 -10.76 13.72
C LEU A 80 -16.15 -9.68 14.50
N LEU A 81 -15.51 -8.92 15.39
CA LEU A 81 -16.13 -7.85 16.18
C LEU A 81 -15.93 -6.44 15.60
N ARG A 82 -15.30 -6.31 14.43
CA ARG A 82 -15.00 -5.02 13.80
C ARG A 82 -16.05 -4.69 12.74
N GLU A 83 -16.53 -3.45 12.72
CA GLU A 83 -17.42 -2.98 11.66
C GLU A 83 -16.61 -2.83 10.36
N ILE A 84 -16.96 -3.64 9.36
CA ILE A 84 -16.39 -3.54 8.01
C ILE A 84 -17.25 -2.54 7.23
N LYS A 85 -16.65 -1.45 6.76
CA LYS A 85 -17.34 -0.43 5.95
C LYS A 85 -17.46 -0.84 4.50
N PHE A 86 -16.38 -1.38 3.95
CA PHE A 86 -16.32 -1.84 2.56
C PHE A 86 -15.34 -3.00 2.41
N SER A 87 -15.39 -3.67 1.26
CA SER A 87 -14.43 -4.69 0.87
C SER A 87 -14.24 -4.64 -0.64
N HIS A 88 -13.05 -4.21 -1.08
CA HIS A 88 -12.67 -4.15 -2.49
C HIS A 88 -11.66 -5.25 -2.78
N TYR A 89 -11.82 -5.96 -3.89
CA TYR A 89 -11.00 -7.09 -4.28
C TYR A 89 -10.35 -6.86 -5.65
N GLY A 90 -9.27 -7.56 -5.94
CA GLY A 90 -8.66 -7.54 -7.28
C GLY A 90 -7.38 -6.72 -7.39
N PHE A 91 -6.82 -6.24 -6.29
CA PHE A 91 -5.60 -5.42 -6.34
C PHE A 91 -4.38 -6.31 -6.58
N PRO A 92 -3.65 -6.15 -7.70
CA PRO A 92 -2.38 -6.84 -7.89
C PRO A 92 -1.34 -6.32 -6.89
N LEU A 93 -0.55 -7.22 -6.32
CA LEU A 93 0.58 -6.84 -5.47
C LEU A 93 1.74 -7.80 -5.69
N LYS A 94 2.93 -7.26 -5.92
CA LYS A 94 4.18 -8.00 -6.09
C LYS A 94 5.13 -7.65 -4.95
N ILE A 95 5.69 -8.70 -4.34
CA ILE A 95 6.62 -8.57 -3.21
C ILE A 95 7.86 -9.41 -3.50
N THR A 96 9.05 -8.83 -3.38
CA THR A 96 10.34 -9.50 -3.58
C THR A 96 11.24 -9.42 -2.37
N SER A 97 11.25 -8.28 -1.67
CA SER A 97 12.11 -8.03 -0.50
C SER A 97 11.57 -8.67 0.79
N GLY A 98 10.28 -9.00 0.79
CA GLY A 98 9.54 -9.42 1.97
C GLY A 98 9.19 -8.27 2.93
N VAL A 99 9.31 -7.04 2.46
CA VAL A 99 8.92 -5.81 3.15
C VAL A 99 7.85 -5.12 2.33
N LEU A 100 6.69 -4.92 2.95
CA LEU A 100 5.60 -4.12 2.39
C LEU A 100 5.55 -2.79 3.14
N VAL A 101 5.99 -1.73 2.49
CA VAL A 101 5.93 -0.37 3.04
C VAL A 101 4.52 0.17 2.84
N VAL A 102 4.03 0.84 3.88
CA VAL A 102 2.80 1.61 3.88
C VAL A 102 3.19 3.04 4.20
N SER A 103 2.88 3.97 3.31
CA SER A 103 3.23 5.39 3.47
C SER A 103 2.08 6.27 3.04
N ASP A 104 2.05 7.51 3.51
CA ASP A 104 1.33 8.57 2.83
C ASP A 104 1.94 8.90 1.45
N LEU A 105 1.27 9.73 0.65
CA LEU A 105 1.74 10.09 -0.70
C LEU A 105 3.08 10.84 -0.73
N ASN A 106 3.55 11.41 0.39
CA ASN A 106 4.84 12.12 0.43
C ASN A 106 6.01 11.24 -0.02
N ALA A 107 5.94 9.93 0.22
CA ALA A 107 6.97 9.00 -0.23
C ALA A 107 7.18 9.00 -1.76
N LEU A 108 6.17 9.38 -2.55
CA LEU A 108 6.30 9.54 -4.01
C LEU A 108 6.59 10.98 -4.44
N LEU A 109 6.45 11.97 -3.56
CA LEU A 109 6.75 13.37 -3.89
C LEU A 109 8.27 13.65 -3.84
N ASP A 110 8.98 12.96 -2.95
CA ASP A 110 10.44 13.01 -2.86
C ASP A 110 11.02 11.62 -2.61
N TRP A 111 11.07 10.81 -3.67
CA TRP A 111 11.49 9.41 -3.60
C TRP A 111 12.97 9.27 -3.22
N ASP A 112 13.21 8.77 -2.01
CA ASP A 112 14.52 8.36 -1.52
C ASP A 112 14.70 6.83 -1.64
N SER A 113 15.27 6.40 -2.76
CA SER A 113 15.49 4.97 -3.00
C SER A 113 16.42 4.32 -1.97
N ASP A 114 17.42 5.04 -1.47
CA ASP A 114 18.41 4.49 -0.55
C ASP A 114 17.80 4.27 0.84
N PHE A 115 16.92 5.18 1.26
CA PHE A 115 16.12 5.01 2.47
C PHE A 115 15.19 3.80 2.36
N PHE A 116 14.35 3.77 1.32
CA PHE A 116 13.27 2.77 1.20
C PHE A 116 13.77 1.36 0.88
N ILE A 117 14.81 1.18 0.05
CA ILE A 117 15.35 -0.18 -0.22
C ILE A 117 15.96 -0.79 1.05
N ASN A 118 16.55 0.05 1.91
CA ASN A 118 17.15 -0.37 3.17
C ASN A 118 16.22 -0.12 4.37
N TYR A 119 14.89 -0.14 4.16
CA TYR A 119 13.89 0.33 5.13
C TYR A 119 14.08 -0.21 6.55
N LYS A 120 14.34 -1.52 6.68
CA LYS A 120 14.55 -2.16 7.99
C LYS A 120 15.81 -1.65 8.71
N ALA A 121 16.89 -1.38 7.99
CA ALA A 121 18.11 -0.82 8.56
C ALA A 121 17.94 0.66 8.92
N ASN A 122 17.11 1.38 8.16
CA ASN A 122 16.82 2.80 8.36
C ASN A 122 15.58 3.05 9.23
N TYR A 123 15.01 2.01 9.85
CA TYR A 123 13.69 2.06 10.47
C TYR A 123 13.54 3.14 11.56
N GLU A 124 14.61 3.39 12.32
CA GLU A 124 14.66 4.42 13.36
C GLU A 124 14.67 5.86 12.80
N GLN A 125 14.96 6.04 11.51
CA GLN A 125 15.00 7.34 10.82
C GLN A 125 13.67 7.66 10.11
N ARG A 126 12.70 6.74 10.13
CA ARG A 126 11.43 6.93 9.43
C ARG A 126 10.64 8.11 9.99
N LEU A 127 9.78 8.67 9.14
CA LEU A 127 8.74 9.60 9.57
C LEU A 127 7.51 8.83 10.07
N PRO A 128 6.67 9.43 10.93
CA PRO A 128 5.40 8.84 11.34
C PRO A 128 4.46 8.50 10.17
N SER A 129 4.66 9.11 9.01
CA SER A 129 3.83 8.88 7.82
C SER A 129 4.13 7.59 7.08
N ASN A 130 5.15 6.84 7.47
CA ASN A 130 5.44 5.55 6.89
C ASN A 130 5.83 4.49 7.92
N ASP A 131 5.44 3.27 7.61
CA ASP A 131 5.77 2.08 8.39
C ASP A 131 5.79 0.85 7.47
N TYR A 132 6.09 -0.34 8.01
CA TYR A 132 6.15 -1.57 7.22
C TYR A 132 5.45 -2.77 7.84
N ILE A 133 5.12 -3.71 6.97
CA ILE A 133 4.60 -5.04 7.27
C ILE A 133 5.57 -6.06 6.67
N GLU A 134 5.86 -7.13 7.39
CA GLU A 134 6.61 -8.26 6.87
C GLU A 134 5.67 -9.24 6.17
N VAL A 135 5.96 -9.54 4.91
CA VAL A 135 5.14 -10.38 4.04
C VAL A 135 6.06 -11.33 3.28
N LEU A 136 5.60 -12.54 2.94
CA LEU A 136 6.40 -13.45 2.11
C LEU A 136 6.52 -12.90 0.68
N SER A 137 7.65 -13.17 0.02
CA SER A 137 7.81 -12.87 -1.39
C SER A 137 6.80 -13.63 -2.25
N GLY A 138 6.23 -12.99 -3.26
CA GLY A 138 5.25 -13.61 -4.15
C GLY A 138 4.44 -12.61 -4.96
N LEU A 139 3.50 -13.15 -5.72
CA LEU A 139 2.45 -12.39 -6.39
C LEU A 139 1.15 -12.65 -5.64
N TYR A 140 0.39 -11.58 -5.42
CA TYR A 140 -0.84 -11.62 -4.66
C TYR A 140 -1.98 -10.97 -5.42
N ASN A 141 -3.16 -11.56 -5.27
CA ASN A 141 -4.43 -10.87 -5.48
C ASN A 141 -4.91 -10.41 -4.10
N MET A 142 -4.87 -9.10 -3.88
CA MET A 142 -5.14 -8.48 -2.61
C MET A 142 -6.60 -8.02 -2.53
N THR A 143 -7.21 -8.24 -1.36
CA THR A 143 -8.47 -7.61 -0.95
C THR A 143 -8.19 -6.61 0.14
N ILE A 144 -8.75 -5.40 0.01
CA ILE A 144 -8.66 -4.32 0.98
C ILE A 144 -10.03 -4.17 1.66
N LYS A 145 -10.05 -4.22 2.99
CA LYS A 145 -11.25 -4.03 3.81
C LYS A 145 -11.09 -2.81 4.70
N GLY A 146 -12.07 -1.91 4.69
CA GLY A 146 -12.10 -0.73 5.54
C GLY A 146 -12.71 -1.01 6.92
N TYR A 147 -12.08 -0.53 7.98
CA TYR A 147 -12.48 -0.75 9.37
C TYR A 147 -12.56 0.56 10.16
N VAL A 148 -13.59 0.67 11.00
CA VAL A 148 -13.75 1.73 12.01
C VAL A 148 -13.88 1.13 13.40
N GLY A 149 -13.57 1.91 14.44
CA GLY A 149 -13.69 1.44 15.82
C GLY A 149 -12.66 0.38 16.20
N LEU A 150 -11.53 0.34 15.49
CA LEU A 150 -10.40 -0.50 15.83
C LEU A 150 -9.85 -0.12 17.21
N LYS A 151 -9.31 -1.11 17.91
CA LYS A 151 -8.75 -0.93 19.27
C LYS A 151 -7.24 -1.13 19.25
N PRO A 152 -6.52 -0.59 20.25
CA PRO A 152 -5.09 -0.83 20.41
C PRO A 152 -4.72 -2.32 20.25
N PRO A 153 -3.63 -2.64 19.53
CA PRO A 153 -2.56 -1.73 19.11
C PRO A 153 -2.84 -0.92 17.82
N TYR A 154 -4.01 -1.06 17.20
CA TYR A 154 -4.36 -0.32 15.99
C TYR A 154 -4.90 1.08 16.33
N ALA A 155 -4.68 2.02 15.41
CA ALA A 155 -5.43 3.26 15.29
C ALA A 155 -6.92 2.98 15.11
N ASN A 156 -7.80 3.95 15.38
CA ASN A 156 -9.26 3.77 15.30
C ASN A 156 -9.76 3.43 13.89
N LEU A 157 -9.06 3.93 12.87
CA LEU A 157 -9.32 3.70 11.45
C LEU A 157 -8.27 2.78 10.87
N GLY A 158 -8.65 1.94 9.90
CA GLY A 158 -7.66 1.11 9.25
C GLY A 158 -8.12 0.26 8.08
N TYR A 159 -7.13 -0.27 7.37
CA TYR A 159 -7.29 -1.10 6.19
C TYR A 159 -6.69 -2.48 6.42
N GLY A 160 -7.53 -3.50 6.38
CA GLY A 160 -7.08 -4.89 6.48
C GLY A 160 -6.79 -5.46 5.09
N LEU A 161 -5.59 -6.02 4.93
CA LEU A 161 -5.09 -6.62 3.70
C LEU A 161 -5.23 -8.14 3.76
N GLU A 162 -6.06 -8.71 2.90
CA GLU A 162 -6.11 -10.16 2.69
C GLU A 162 -5.33 -10.49 1.41
N LEU A 163 -4.24 -11.24 1.57
CA LEU A 163 -3.30 -11.54 0.50
C LEU A 163 -3.48 -12.98 0.04
N ILE A 164 -4.03 -13.18 -1.15
CA ILE A 164 -4.21 -14.50 -1.76
C ILE A 164 -3.06 -14.73 -2.75
N PRO A 165 -2.14 -15.70 -2.49
CA PRO A 165 -1.06 -16.00 -3.42
C PRO A 165 -1.59 -16.47 -4.78
N VAL A 166 -1.00 -15.97 -5.86
CA VAL A 166 -1.38 -16.31 -7.24
C VAL A 166 -0.15 -16.62 -8.09
N SER A 167 -0.31 -17.42 -9.13
CA SER A 167 0.77 -17.67 -10.11
C SER A 167 0.91 -16.57 -11.16
N LYS A 168 -0.12 -15.73 -11.32
CA LYS A 168 -0.17 -14.57 -12.22
C LYS A 168 -1.03 -13.49 -11.58
N LEU A 169 -0.61 -12.23 -11.71
CA LEU A 169 -1.37 -11.09 -11.19
C LEU A 169 -2.77 -10.99 -11.81
N PRO A 170 -3.78 -10.53 -11.05
CA PRO A 170 -5.10 -10.26 -11.59
C PRO A 170 -5.01 -9.20 -12.69
N VAL A 171 -5.86 -9.34 -13.71
CA VAL A 171 -6.01 -8.31 -14.74
C VAL A 171 -6.96 -7.26 -14.19
N ILE A 172 -6.52 -6.01 -14.13
CA ILE A 172 -7.39 -4.88 -13.82
C ILE A 172 -8.22 -4.59 -15.07
N ASP A 173 -9.53 -4.47 -14.92
CA ASP A 173 -10.42 -4.11 -16.03
C ASP A 173 -10.03 -2.70 -16.55
N ASN A 174 -9.90 -2.57 -17.87
CA ASN A 174 -9.56 -1.29 -18.50
C ASN A 174 -10.63 -0.21 -18.35
N SER A 175 -11.83 -0.58 -17.90
CA SER A 175 -12.92 0.34 -17.58
C SER A 175 -12.95 0.81 -16.12
N ILE A 176 -12.16 0.20 -15.23
CA ILE A 176 -12.14 0.51 -13.80
C ILE A 176 -10.86 1.27 -13.48
N SER A 177 -11.00 2.55 -13.12
CA SER A 177 -9.91 3.32 -12.51
C SER A 177 -9.75 2.88 -11.06
N VAL A 178 -8.54 3.01 -10.52
CA VAL A 178 -8.33 2.87 -9.07
C VAL A 178 -9.11 3.92 -8.29
N ASP A 179 -9.38 5.06 -8.93
CA ASP A 179 -10.24 6.15 -8.44
C ASP A 179 -11.71 5.72 -8.29
N ASP A 180 -12.14 4.61 -8.91
CA ASP A 180 -13.51 4.13 -8.83
C ASP A 180 -13.80 3.39 -7.50
N HIS A 181 -12.76 3.12 -6.70
CA HIS A 181 -12.91 2.50 -5.39
C HIS A 181 -13.07 3.55 -4.29
N GLU A 182 -14.26 3.60 -3.68
CA GLU A 182 -14.49 4.43 -2.49
C GLU A 182 -13.78 3.81 -1.27
N PHE A 183 -12.69 4.45 -0.83
CA PHE A 183 -11.92 4.05 0.36
C PHE A 183 -12.25 4.86 1.62
N SER A 184 -13.25 5.75 1.55
CA SER A 184 -13.69 6.55 2.71
C SER A 184 -14.17 5.66 3.85
N LEU A 185 -13.80 6.05 5.08
CA LEU A 185 -14.26 5.43 6.32
C LEU A 185 -15.26 6.32 7.09
N TYR A 186 -15.53 7.52 6.58
CA TYR A 186 -16.46 8.51 7.15
C TYR A 186 -17.79 8.50 6.41
#